data_AF-A0A971NDW4-F1
#
_entry.id   AF-A0A971NDW4-F1
#
_cell.length_a   1.000
_cell.length_b   1.000
_cell.length_c   1.000
_cell.angle_alpha   90.00
_cell.angle_beta   90.00
_cell.angle_gamma   90.00
#
_symmetry.space_group_name_H-M   'P 1'
#
loop_
_entity.id
_entity.type
_entity.pdbx_description
1 polymer ?
#
loop_
_entity_poly.entity_id
_entity_poly.type
_entity_poly.pdbx_seq_one_letter_code
_entity_poly.pdbx_strand_id
1 'polypeptide(L)'
;MECNHEMLQLFLDRELEPEQAKELKKHLARCRECRQELSRLKLMWLELEQEEELDLPPELPFLRQQAITAARTLSQMSAGEFSYWQSQKLAWEPVTTAITLIPGTRTLSRAARAIGSRIPSALEVVGKKGLKLVFRGRS
;
A
#
# COMPACT_ATOMS: atom_id res chain seq x y z
N MET A 1 37.71 -4.68 -17.54
CA MET A 1 37.18 -4.92 -16.18
C MET A 1 37.95 -6.05 -15.54
N GLU A 2 38.49 -5.78 -14.36
CA GLU A 2 39.10 -6.77 -13.47
C GLU A 2 38.00 -7.52 -12.70
N CYS A 3 38.36 -8.67 -12.13
CA CYS A 3 37.47 -9.45 -11.27
C CYS A 3 37.29 -8.71 -9.94
N ASN A 4 36.19 -7.95 -9.80
CA ASN A 4 35.85 -7.24 -8.57
C ASN A 4 34.57 -7.84 -7.96
N HIS A 5 34.65 -8.31 -6.71
CA HIS A 5 33.52 -8.89 -5.98
C HIS A 5 32.43 -7.85 -5.66
N GLU A 6 32.82 -6.62 -5.32
CA GLU A 6 31.89 -5.53 -5.00
C GLU A 6 30.97 -5.21 -6.18
N MET A 7 31.51 -5.23 -7.41
CA MET A 7 30.73 -5.05 -8.63
C MET A 7 29.68 -6.16 -8.83
N LEU A 8 29.94 -7.38 -8.36
CA LEU A 8 28.97 -8.48 -8.43
C LEU A 8 27.82 -8.28 -7.43
N GLN A 9 28.12 -7.76 -6.25
CA GLN A 9 27.11 -7.42 -5.23
C GLN A 9 26.23 -6.27 -5.71
N LEU A 10 26.83 -5.14 -6.11
CA LEU A 10 26.09 -4.00 -6.69
C LEU A 10 25.22 -4.40 -7.88
N PHE A 11 25.67 -5.38 -8.68
CA PHE A 11 24.89 -5.92 -9.79
C PHE A 11 23.66 -6.72 -9.33
N LEU A 12 23.78 -7.50 -8.24
CA LEU A 12 22.65 -8.21 -7.65
C LEU A 12 21.64 -7.26 -7.02
N ASP A 13 22.13 -6.24 -6.32
CA ASP A 13 21.33 -5.21 -5.66
C ASP A 13 20.67 -4.24 -6.65
N ARG A 14 21.04 -4.31 -7.95
CA ARG A 14 20.60 -3.43 -9.04
C ARG A 14 21.03 -1.97 -8.85
N GLU A 15 22.17 -1.75 -8.20
CA GLU A 15 22.74 -0.43 -7.90
C GLU A 15 23.82 0.01 -8.88
N LEU A 16 24.15 -0.83 -9.89
CA LEU A 16 25.07 -0.44 -10.95
C LEU A 16 24.43 0.50 -11.98
N GLU A 17 25.22 1.49 -12.40
CA GLU A 17 24.88 2.31 -13.56
C GLU A 17 24.74 1.44 -14.82
N PRO A 18 23.86 1.80 -15.78
CA PRO A 18 23.52 0.96 -16.92
C PRO A 18 24.73 0.60 -17.79
N GLU A 19 25.70 1.50 -17.92
CA GLU A 19 26.93 1.23 -18.68
C GLU A 19 27.85 0.25 -17.95
N GLN A 20 27.99 0.38 -16.62
CA GLN A 20 28.75 -0.55 -15.79
C GLN A 20 28.14 -1.95 -15.81
N ALA A 21 26.81 -2.04 -15.75
CA ALA A 21 26.09 -3.30 -15.85
C ALA A 21 26.31 -3.99 -17.22
N LYS A 22 26.37 -3.23 -18.32
CA LYS A 22 26.70 -3.78 -19.66
C LYS A 22 28.13 -4.31 -19.70
N GLU A 23 29.09 -3.57 -19.15
CA GLU A 23 30.49 -4.02 -19.11
C GLU A 23 30.67 -5.27 -18.26
N LEU A 24 30.04 -5.33 -17.09
CA LEU A 24 30.07 -6.49 -16.23
C LEU A 24 29.44 -7.71 -16.91
N LYS A 25 28.32 -7.55 -17.63
CA LYS A 25 27.73 -8.64 -18.43
C LYS A 25 28.69 -9.18 -19.49
N LYS A 26 29.46 -8.31 -20.17
CA LYS A 26 30.49 -8.73 -21.12
C LYS A 26 31.62 -9.49 -20.42
N HIS A 27 32.03 -9.06 -19.22
CA HIS A 27 33.03 -9.75 -18.41
C HIS A 27 32.53 -11.14 -17.97
N LEU A 28 31.31 -11.24 -17.46
CA LEU A 28 30.66 -12.49 -17.06
C LEU A 28 30.52 -13.49 -18.21
N ALA A 29 30.40 -13.03 -19.46
CA ALA A 29 30.38 -13.94 -20.62
C ALA A 29 31.73 -14.68 -20.81
N ARG A 30 32.85 -14.12 -20.33
CA ARG A 30 34.20 -14.64 -20.56
C ARG A 30 34.85 -15.23 -19.30
N CYS A 31 34.56 -14.67 -18.12
CA CYS A 31 35.17 -15.08 -16.87
C CYS A 31 34.35 -16.19 -16.17
N ARG A 32 34.95 -17.37 -15.98
CA ARG A 32 34.29 -18.48 -15.27
C ARG A 32 34.18 -18.22 -13.77
N GLU A 33 35.21 -17.65 -13.17
CA GLU A 33 35.29 -17.43 -11.72
C GLU A 33 34.21 -16.46 -11.25
N CYS A 34 34.06 -15.30 -11.90
CA CYS A 34 33.01 -14.34 -11.56
C CYS A 34 31.60 -14.90 -11.79
N ARG A 35 31.40 -15.82 -12.75
CA ARG A 35 30.10 -16.52 -12.89
C ARG A 35 29.82 -17.46 -11.73
N GLN A 36 30.83 -18.19 -11.27
CA GLN A 36 30.70 -19.08 -10.12
C GLN A 36 30.40 -18.28 -8.85
N GLU A 37 31.12 -17.17 -8.65
CA GLU A 37 30.91 -16.30 -7.49
C GLU A 37 29.53 -15.63 -7.50
N LEU A 38 29.09 -15.12 -8.65
CA LEU A 38 27.74 -14.58 -8.79
C LEU A 38 26.67 -15.64 -8.51
N SER A 39 26.90 -16.89 -8.93
CA SER A 39 25.98 -17.99 -8.66
C SER A 39 25.91 -18.31 -7.17
N ARG A 40 27.06 -18.29 -6.48
CA ARG A 40 27.15 -18.48 -5.03
C ARG A 40 26.39 -17.41 -4.26
N LEU A 41 26.56 -16.14 -4.62
CA LEU A 41 25.84 -15.03 -4.02
C LEU A 41 24.31 -15.16 -4.20
N LYS A 42 23.86 -15.58 -5.39
CA LYS A 42 22.43 -15.82 -5.66
C LYS A 42 21.84 -16.95 -4.82
N LEU A 43 22.59 -18.03 -4.63
CA LEU A 43 22.14 -19.16 -3.80
C LEU A 43 21.97 -18.70 -2.34
N MET A 44 22.93 -17.94 -1.82
CA MET A 44 22.82 -17.36 -0.48
C MET A 44 21.58 -16.47 -0.34
N TRP A 45 21.28 -15.64 -1.34
CA TRP A 45 20.04 -14.85 -1.36
C TRP A 45 18.78 -15.72 -1.31
N LEU A 46 18.73 -16.78 -2.10
CA LEU A 46 17.58 -17.68 -2.13
C LEU A 46 17.38 -18.43 -0.81
N GLU A 47 18.47 -18.78 -0.13
CA GLU A 47 18.42 -19.37 1.22
C GLU A 47 17.88 -18.37 2.25
N LEU A 48 18.21 -17.08 2.12
CA LEU A 48 17.72 -15.99 2.97
C LEU A 48 16.28 -15.58 2.65
N GLU A 49 15.87 -15.71 1.38
CA GLU A 49 14.52 -15.41 0.87
C GLU A 49 13.53 -16.55 1.15
N GLN A 50 13.86 -17.49 2.04
CA GLN A 50 12.87 -18.41 2.59
C GLN A 50 11.82 -17.58 3.36
N GLU A 51 10.76 -17.21 2.65
CA GLU A 51 9.58 -16.58 3.22
C GLU A 51 9.06 -17.49 4.32
N GLU A 52 8.90 -16.93 5.51
CA GLU A 52 8.13 -17.56 6.57
C GLU A 52 6.75 -17.92 5.99
N GLU A 53 6.36 -19.19 6.13
CA GLU A 53 5.00 -19.60 5.79
C GLU A 53 4.06 -18.85 6.75
N LEU A 54 3.54 -17.73 6.28
CA LEU A 54 2.63 -16.91 7.06
C LEU A 54 1.30 -17.66 7.17
N ASP A 55 0.92 -18.00 8.40
CA ASP A 55 -0.42 -18.51 8.69
C ASP A 55 -1.45 -17.43 8.31
N LEU A 56 -1.99 -17.55 7.10
CA LEU A 56 -3.00 -16.64 6.58
C LEU A 56 -4.30 -16.83 7.38
N PRO A 57 -4.94 -15.75 7.86
CA PRO A 57 -6.25 -15.85 8.50
C PRO A 57 -7.25 -16.56 7.59
N PRO A 58 -8.04 -17.51 8.13
CA PRO A 58 -8.95 -18.33 7.33
C PRO A 58 -10.06 -17.52 6.62
N GLU A 59 -10.29 -16.27 7.04
CA GLU A 59 -11.25 -15.36 6.46
C GLU A 59 -10.73 -14.65 5.19
N LEU A 60 -9.40 -14.61 4.95
CA LEU A 60 -8.81 -13.89 3.82
C LEU A 60 -9.36 -14.32 2.44
N PRO A 61 -9.54 -15.62 2.14
CA PRO A 61 -10.15 -16.04 0.88
C PRO A 61 -11.56 -15.49 0.69
N PHE A 62 -12.35 -15.45 1.77
CA PHE A 62 -13.70 -14.91 1.76
C PHE A 62 -13.69 -13.39 1.53
N LEU A 63 -12.85 -12.65 2.25
CA LEU A 63 -12.70 -11.20 2.08
C LEU A 63 -12.24 -10.83 0.66
N ARG A 64 -11.29 -11.59 0.11
CA ARG A 64 -10.85 -11.43 -1.29
C ARG A 64 -12.01 -11.61 -2.26
N GLN A 65 -12.79 -12.68 -2.10
CA GLN A 65 -13.91 -12.96 -2.98
C GLN A 65 -14.99 -11.87 -2.89
N GLN A 66 -15.25 -11.35 -1.68
CA GLN A 66 -16.18 -10.24 -1.47
C GLN A 66 -15.68 -8.97 -2.17
N ALA A 67 -14.40 -8.62 -2.04
CA ALA A 67 -13.81 -7.45 -2.69
C ALA A 67 -13.85 -7.56 -4.22
N ILE A 68 -13.52 -8.73 -4.78
CA ILE A 68 -13.59 -8.99 -6.24
C ILE A 68 -15.03 -8.87 -6.73
N THR A 69 -15.98 -9.44 -6.00
CA THR A 69 -17.40 -9.40 -6.37
C THR A 69 -17.92 -7.97 -6.34
N ALA A 70 -17.62 -7.22 -5.29
CA ALA A 70 -17.96 -5.81 -5.17
C ALA A 70 -17.36 -4.97 -6.30
N ALA A 71 -16.07 -5.16 -6.62
CA ALA A 71 -15.42 -4.44 -7.72
C ALA A 71 -16.09 -4.75 -9.08
N ARG A 72 -16.48 -6.01 -9.32
CA ARG A 72 -17.22 -6.40 -10.53
C ARG A 72 -18.59 -5.76 -10.60
N THR A 73 -19.36 -5.77 -9.51
CA THR A 73 -20.68 -5.13 -9.49
C THR A 73 -20.57 -3.64 -9.74
N LEU A 74 -19.59 -2.96 -9.14
CA LEU A 74 -19.33 -1.54 -9.36
C LEU A 74 -18.95 -1.25 -10.82
N SER A 75 -18.16 -2.13 -11.45
CA SER A 75 -17.74 -1.96 -12.85
C SER A 75 -18.85 -2.16 -13.87
N GLN A 76 -19.92 -2.86 -13.50
CA GLN A 76 -21.07 -3.14 -14.37
C GLN A 76 -22.20 -2.12 -14.24
N MET A 77 -22.17 -1.28 -13.19
CA MET A 77 -23.16 -0.21 -13.01
C MET A 77 -22.93 0.90 -14.04
N SER A 78 -24.02 1.43 -14.59
CA SER A 78 -23.94 2.50 -15.59
C SER A 78 -23.42 3.80 -14.95
N ALA A 79 -22.65 4.60 -15.71
CA ALA A 79 -22.03 5.84 -15.24
C ALA A 79 -23.02 6.89 -14.69
N GLY A 80 -24.33 6.68 -14.85
CA GLY A 80 -25.40 7.54 -14.35
C GLY A 80 -26.04 7.12 -13.02
N GLU A 81 -25.74 5.93 -12.49
CA GLU A 81 -26.38 5.41 -11.25
C GLU A 81 -25.57 5.69 -9.98
N PHE A 82 -24.33 6.17 -10.11
CA PHE A 82 -23.50 6.56 -8.97
C PHE A 82 -23.76 8.00 -8.57
N SER A 83 -24.47 8.20 -7.45
CA SER A 83 -24.48 9.50 -6.78
C SER A 83 -23.05 9.80 -6.32
N TYR A 84 -22.51 10.95 -6.73
CA TYR A 84 -21.21 11.46 -6.28
C TYR A 84 -21.01 11.32 -4.75
N TRP A 85 -22.08 11.50 -3.97
CA TRP A 85 -22.08 11.35 -2.52
C TRP A 85 -21.91 9.92 -2.03
N GLN A 86 -22.45 8.93 -2.75
CA GLN A 86 -22.26 7.51 -2.43
C GLN A 86 -20.81 7.09 -2.70
N SER A 87 -20.20 7.58 -3.80
CA SER A 87 -18.79 7.35 -4.10
C SER A 87 -17.87 7.96 -3.06
N GLN A 88 -18.18 9.19 -2.59
CA GLN A 88 -17.44 9.78 -1.48
C GLN A 88 -17.59 8.95 -0.20
N LYS A 89 -18.80 8.55 0.19
CA LYS A 89 -19.01 7.77 1.42
C LYS A 89 -18.22 6.47 1.43
N LEU A 90 -18.21 5.74 0.31
CA LEU A 90 -17.44 4.49 0.16
C LEU A 90 -15.92 4.72 0.22
N ALA A 91 -15.42 5.85 -0.28
CA ALA A 91 -14.00 6.18 -0.22
C ALA A 91 -13.50 6.47 1.20
N TRP A 92 -14.38 6.90 2.12
CA TRP A 92 -14.02 7.26 3.49
C TRP A 92 -14.25 6.14 4.52
N GLU A 93 -14.97 5.07 4.17
CA GLU A 93 -15.24 3.91 5.03
C GLU A 93 -13.94 3.27 5.59
N PRO A 94 -12.93 2.94 4.76
CA PRO A 94 -11.68 2.36 5.24
C PRO A 94 -10.91 3.29 6.19
N VAL A 95 -11.03 4.61 6.00
CA VAL A 95 -10.38 5.62 6.85
C VAL A 95 -11.01 5.63 8.24
N THR A 96 -12.34 5.51 8.33
CA THR A 96 -13.03 5.46 9.63
C THR A 96 -12.67 4.21 10.43
N THR A 97 -12.56 3.06 9.76
CA THR A 97 -12.13 1.80 10.36
C THR A 97 -10.65 1.82 10.74
N ALA A 98 -9.79 2.49 9.97
CA ALA A 98 -8.38 2.65 10.32
C ALA A 98 -8.18 3.52 11.57
N ILE A 99 -9.03 4.53 11.79
CA ILE A 99 -8.93 5.42 12.96
C ILE A 99 -9.19 4.68 14.27
N THR A 100 -10.06 3.67 14.29
CA THR A 100 -10.34 2.88 15.51
C THR A 100 -9.19 1.96 15.90
N LEU A 101 -8.29 1.66 14.96
CA LEU A 101 -7.11 0.81 15.17
C LEU A 101 -5.87 1.58 15.68
N ILE A 102 -5.92 2.92 15.75
CA ILE A 102 -4.79 3.72 16.25
C ILE A 102 -4.91 3.87 17.78
N PRO A 103 -3.99 3.29 18.58
CA PRO A 103 -4.03 3.40 20.03
C PRO A 103 -3.68 4.83 20.49
N GLY A 104 -4.46 5.36 21.44
CA GLY A 104 -4.22 6.63 22.13
C GLY A 104 -5.17 7.77 21.74
N THR A 105 -5.81 8.40 22.72
CA THR A 105 -6.78 9.50 22.50
C THR A 105 -6.15 10.77 21.90
N ARG A 106 -4.83 10.94 22.03
CA ARG A 106 -4.09 12.10 21.51
C ARG A 106 -3.92 12.08 19.99
N THR A 107 -3.76 10.92 19.37
CA THR A 107 -3.63 10.78 17.91
C THR A 107 -4.97 10.99 17.21
N LEU A 108 -6.07 10.58 17.85
CA LEU A 108 -7.44 10.79 17.40
C LEU A 108 -7.77 12.29 17.21
N SER A 109 -7.31 13.15 18.13
CA SER A 109 -7.48 14.61 18.02
C SER A 109 -6.70 15.23 16.87
N ARG A 110 -5.52 14.68 16.53
CA ARG A 110 -4.68 15.16 15.42
C ARG A 110 -5.21 14.68 14.07
N ALA A 111 -5.67 13.44 13.99
CA ALA A 111 -6.34 12.88 12.84
C ALA A 111 -7.65 13.65 12.55
N ALA A 112 -8.48 13.88 13.56
CA ALA A 112 -9.71 14.67 13.44
C ALA A 112 -9.45 16.11 12.95
N ARG A 113 -8.36 16.75 13.39
CA ARG A 113 -7.97 18.10 12.96
C ARG A 113 -7.44 18.15 11.53
N ALA A 114 -6.67 17.14 11.12
CA ALA A 114 -6.14 17.01 9.76
C ALA A 114 -7.24 16.63 8.74
N ILE A 115 -8.24 15.86 9.18
CA ILE A 115 -9.41 15.50 8.37
C ILE A 115 -10.37 16.69 8.31
N GLY A 116 -10.68 17.33 9.45
CA GLY A 116 -11.57 18.48 9.54
C GLY A 116 -11.13 19.69 8.71
N SER A 117 -9.81 19.91 8.54
CA SER A 117 -9.29 20.98 7.68
C SER A 117 -9.40 20.69 6.18
N ARG A 118 -9.79 19.47 5.79
CA ARG A 118 -9.95 19.02 4.40
C ARG A 118 -11.38 18.67 4.02
N ILE A 119 -12.34 18.89 4.94
CA ILE A 119 -13.76 18.76 4.64
C ILE A 119 -14.22 20.02 3.87
N PRO A 120 -14.79 19.89 2.66
CA PRO A 120 -15.30 21.03 1.91
C PRO A 120 -16.43 21.72 2.71
N SER A 121 -16.45 23.06 2.65
CA SER A 121 -17.32 23.98 3.42
C SER A 121 -18.84 23.70 3.34
N ALA A 122 -19.28 22.75 2.53
CA ALA A 122 -20.66 22.27 2.48
C ALA A 122 -21.14 21.64 3.81
N LEU A 123 -20.25 21.08 4.63
CA LEU A 123 -20.62 20.47 5.93
C LEU A 123 -20.80 21.48 7.09
N GLU A 124 -20.29 22.71 6.98
CA GLU A 124 -20.50 23.74 8.01
C GLU A 124 -21.98 24.16 8.14
N VAL A 125 -22.74 24.05 7.04
CA VAL A 125 -24.15 24.44 7.00
C VAL A 125 -25.04 23.44 7.76
N VAL A 126 -24.63 22.17 7.86
CA VAL A 126 -25.38 21.12 8.57
C VAL A 126 -25.10 21.17 10.08
N GLY A 127 -23.88 21.53 10.50
CA GLY A 127 -23.51 21.63 11.92
C GLY A 127 -24.33 22.66 12.71
N LYS A 128 -24.65 23.82 12.11
CA LYS A 128 -25.40 24.88 12.81
C LYS A 128 -26.90 24.61 12.95
N LYS A 129 -27.51 23.83 12.05
CA LYS A 129 -28.94 23.45 12.13
C LYS A 129 -29.19 22.14 12.89
N GLY A 130 -28.27 21.17 12.78
CA GLY A 130 -28.39 19.89 13.50
C GLY A 130 -28.24 20.04 15.03
N LEU A 131 -27.36 20.92 15.50
CA LEU A 131 -27.13 21.12 16.93
C LEU A 131 -28.34 21.75 17.65
N LYS A 132 -29.15 22.55 16.95
CA LYS A 132 -30.38 23.16 17.51
C LYS A 132 -31.52 22.16 17.71
N LEU A 133 -31.52 21.05 16.95
CA LEU A 133 -32.51 19.98 17.08
C LEU A 133 -32.19 19.02 18.22
N VAL A 134 -30.92 18.84 18.56
CA VAL A 134 -30.50 17.95 19.67
C VAL A 134 -30.73 18.57 21.05
N PHE A 135 -30.73 19.91 21.18
CA PHE A 135 -30.89 20.59 22.47
C PHE A 135 -32.31 21.11 22.80
N ARG A 136 -33.32 20.88 21.95
CA ARG A 136 -34.71 21.32 22.22
C ARG A 136 -35.63 20.22 22.77
N GLY A 137 -35.10 19.02 23.02
CA GLY A 137 -35.85 17.86 23.49
C GLY A 137 -35.61 17.50 24.97
N ARG A 138 -35.36 18.47 25.85
CA ARG A 138 -35.33 18.21 27.31
C ARG A 138 -35.67 19.48 28.11
N SER A 139 -36.97 19.77 28.20
CA SER A 139 -37.64 20.47 29.29
C SER A 139 -39.11 20.13 29.25
#